data_AF-A0DIU9-F1
#
_entry.id   AF-A0DIU9-F1
#
_cell.length_a   1.000
_cell.length_b   1.000
_cell.length_c   1.000
_cell.angle_alpha   90.00
_cell.angle_beta   90.00
_cell.angle_gamma   90.00
#
_symmetry.space_group_name_H-M   'P 1'
#
loop_
_entity.id
_entity.type
_entity.pdbx_description
1 polymer ?
#
loop_
_entity_poly.entity_id
_entity_poly.type
_entity_poly.pdbx_seq_one_letter_code
_entity_poly.pdbx_strand_id
1 'polypeptide(L)'
;MGDLKISTLNLTKRYSNSFQLFLMVHSHRVFRGFFIMLLLFHMILLLVPWIEIKIPAWPILKIKFAIGTSLWPFPTIDMLSEENLYLRQILMKTLEISVIMLYAIDLLPKIFIWRQNVLWKFVNIVILSQMMFLLPVSIIAYDKFALPTDTMKLRIFSISFCFVIVCEILSIREQKSLRFLQINQRQQEKQRQIKQKTQEFSWCEIVKHDSPNDCWIVIKDKIYDVTQFLQYHPGGNMILDGAGGDCTALWYSYHPSNLTKQEPPQKYLIGKVRDHQQYYSYDDDFYQNIKEEVEQKIPRNKWQNHWILFVKGFLCLTGYLACLYYYINYCTLLSAILLGFLAAQADVNIMHDGNHYAFSSNKTISFLAGYVLDLTFSTSVVYRRSHNFGHHSCVNHLELDRAFDTTFPYIRLHPLQQRFWYHKYQHLYIWIIYTFVNFTDVFGTFDEMQWFSNFPCRRGYVSKLQVFLQIIVKLLWISLTLIYPSIKFSYKVAFGMWFVYNAVHSYNYALYFSVNHWTLEAGVVDNQNINQTNWGKLQIQNSSNFAVDSFIWTHLSGGLNYQIEHHLFPQFAHTRLKEIKNTIQVKAKQANIKYFEFPSFLDALISHYRLLKILGSQDLI
;
A
#
# COMPACT_ATOMS: atom_id res chain seq x y z
N MET A 1 17.67 -48.53 -24.73
CA MET A 1 18.30 -48.91 -23.45
C MET A 1 19.75 -48.47 -23.55
N GLY A 2 20.31 -47.55 -22.77
CA GLY A 2 19.92 -47.00 -21.48
C GLY A 2 21.24 -46.88 -20.70
N ASP A 3 21.72 -45.66 -20.46
CA ASP A 3 21.92 -45.15 -19.10
C ASP A 3 22.59 -43.77 -19.08
N LEU A 4 21.91 -42.89 -18.35
CA LEU A 4 22.37 -41.58 -17.92
C LEU A 4 23.55 -41.71 -16.97
N LYS A 5 24.65 -41.01 -17.26
CA LYS A 5 25.55 -40.48 -16.22
C LYS A 5 25.69 -38.97 -16.38
N ILE A 6 25.03 -38.29 -15.46
CA ILE A 6 25.08 -36.85 -15.21
C ILE A 6 26.52 -36.46 -14.89
N SER A 7 27.10 -35.59 -15.70
CA SER A 7 28.44 -35.04 -15.52
C SER A 7 28.44 -33.96 -14.42
N THR A 8 28.88 -34.34 -13.23
CA THR A 8 29.37 -33.46 -12.18
C THR A 8 30.69 -32.82 -12.61
N LEU A 9 30.65 -31.62 -13.22
CA LEU A 9 31.80 -30.72 -13.30
C LEU A 9 31.33 -29.34 -13.80
N ASN A 10 30.99 -28.45 -12.87
CA ASN A 10 31.22 -26.99 -12.95
C ASN A 10 30.67 -26.17 -11.75
N LEU A 11 30.61 -26.75 -10.54
CA LEU A 11 30.17 -26.01 -9.34
C LEU A 11 31.31 -25.60 -8.39
N THR A 12 32.58 -25.84 -8.71
CA THR A 12 33.70 -25.64 -7.77
C THR A 12 34.60 -24.43 -8.04
N LYS A 13 34.19 -23.48 -8.89
CA LYS A 13 34.93 -22.20 -9.06
C LYS A 13 34.02 -20.98 -9.10
N ARG A 14 33.46 -20.61 -7.94
CA ARG A 14 33.35 -19.21 -7.51
C ARG A 14 32.76 -19.13 -6.10
N TYR A 15 33.62 -18.70 -5.17
CA TYR A 15 33.33 -18.21 -3.82
C TYR A 15 32.48 -19.11 -2.89
N SER A 16 33.14 -19.71 -1.92
CA SER A 16 32.54 -19.84 -0.59
C SER A 16 33.63 -19.67 0.45
N ASN A 17 33.74 -18.46 1.00
CA ASN A 17 34.25 -18.33 2.36
C ASN A 17 33.37 -19.28 3.20
N SER A 18 33.96 -20.16 4.02
CA SER A 18 33.20 -21.08 4.88
C SER A 18 32.11 -20.35 5.69
N PHE A 19 32.34 -19.06 5.92
CA PHE A 19 31.42 -18.04 6.42
C PHE A 19 30.11 -17.85 5.61
N GLN A 20 30.16 -17.80 4.27
CA GLN A 20 28.96 -17.68 3.42
C GLN A 20 28.16 -18.98 3.35
N LEU A 21 28.86 -20.13 3.37
CA LEU A 21 28.21 -21.43 3.46
C LEU A 21 27.49 -21.60 4.81
N PHE A 22 28.11 -21.12 5.89
CA PHE A 22 27.51 -21.06 7.24
C PHE A 22 26.24 -20.18 7.24
N LEU A 23 26.29 -18.97 6.66
CA LEU A 23 25.12 -18.08 6.54
C LEU A 23 24.00 -18.64 5.63
N MET A 24 24.34 -19.41 4.59
CA MET A 24 23.33 -20.07 3.73
C MET A 24 22.57 -21.18 4.47
N VAL A 25 23.25 -21.92 5.34
CA VAL A 25 22.61 -22.97 6.17
C VAL A 25 21.69 -22.35 7.24
N HIS A 26 22.05 -21.18 7.76
CA HIS A 26 21.29 -20.48 8.82
C HIS A 26 20.17 -19.56 8.27
N SER A 27 20.10 -19.39 6.94
CA SER A 27 19.01 -18.67 6.24
C SER A 27 17.95 -19.60 5.66
N HIS A 28 17.95 -20.87 6.04
CA HIS A 28 17.02 -21.85 5.49
C HIS A 28 15.57 -21.53 5.88
N ARG A 29 14.85 -20.93 4.94
CA ARG A 29 13.42 -20.57 5.00
C ARG A 29 12.54 -21.71 5.52
N VAL A 30 12.93 -22.96 5.23
CA VAL A 30 12.26 -24.18 5.70
C VAL A 30 12.46 -24.42 7.20
N PHE A 31 13.66 -24.17 7.74
CA PHE A 31 13.95 -24.34 9.16
C PHE A 31 13.17 -23.32 10.01
N ARG A 32 13.16 -22.04 9.60
CA ARG A 32 12.38 -21.00 10.28
C ARG A 32 10.87 -21.20 10.11
N GLY A 33 10.42 -21.53 8.90
CA GLY A 33 9.00 -21.82 8.65
C GLY A 33 8.49 -22.98 9.51
N PHE A 34 9.29 -24.03 9.67
CA PHE A 34 8.98 -25.16 10.55
C PHE A 34 8.86 -24.73 12.02
N PHE A 35 9.81 -23.95 12.54
CA PHE A 35 9.76 -23.49 13.94
C PHE A 35 8.64 -22.47 14.20
N ILE A 36 8.34 -21.56 13.27
CA ILE A 36 7.20 -20.65 13.38
C ILE A 36 5.89 -21.43 13.40
N MET A 37 5.74 -22.42 12.51
CA MET A 37 4.57 -23.30 12.51
C MET A 37 4.47 -24.10 13.82
N LEU A 38 5.59 -24.59 14.35
CA LEU A 38 5.66 -25.28 15.63
C LEU A 38 5.24 -24.36 16.79
N LEU A 39 5.71 -23.10 16.82
CA LEU A 39 5.34 -22.12 17.84
C LEU A 39 3.86 -21.74 17.77
N LEU A 40 3.32 -21.51 16.56
CA LEU A 40 1.89 -21.26 16.36
C LEU A 40 1.04 -22.46 16.79
N PHE A 41 1.50 -23.68 16.51
CA PHE A 41 0.85 -24.91 16.98
C PHE A 41 0.81 -25.01 18.51
N HIS A 42 1.92 -24.68 19.19
CA HIS A 42 1.94 -24.61 20.66
C HIS A 42 1.01 -23.51 21.21
N MET A 43 0.96 -22.34 20.55
CA MET A 43 0.06 -21.24 20.94
C MET A 43 -1.42 -21.64 20.82
N ILE A 44 -1.78 -22.42 19.79
CA ILE A 44 -3.15 -22.92 19.60
C ILE A 44 -3.48 -24.00 20.64
N LEU A 45 -2.60 -24.97 20.85
CA LEU A 45 -2.84 -26.09 21.78
C LEU A 45 -2.94 -25.64 23.25
N LEU A 46 -2.23 -24.59 23.65
CA LEU A 46 -2.33 -24.02 25.01
C LEU A 46 -3.69 -23.33 25.28
N LEU A 47 -4.50 -23.08 24.24
CA LEU A 47 -5.85 -22.51 24.37
C LEU A 47 -6.95 -23.58 24.46
N VAL A 48 -6.62 -24.86 24.24
CA VAL A 48 -7.56 -25.99 24.22
C VAL A 48 -7.80 -26.53 25.64
N PRO A 49 -9.02 -26.99 26.02
CA PRO A 49 -9.34 -27.41 27.40
C PRO A 49 -8.67 -28.72 27.87
N TRP A 50 -7.93 -29.43 27.01
CA TRP A 50 -7.41 -30.79 27.29
C TRP A 50 -6.00 -30.82 27.90
N ILE A 51 -5.45 -29.67 28.29
CA ILE A 51 -4.08 -29.51 28.80
C ILE A 51 -3.83 -30.17 30.17
N GLU A 52 -4.90 -30.55 30.88
CA GLU A 52 -4.87 -31.21 32.20
C GLU A 52 -4.77 -32.75 32.13
N ILE A 53 -4.71 -33.34 30.92
CA ILE A 53 -4.58 -34.78 30.74
C ILE A 53 -3.21 -35.26 31.26
N LYS A 54 -3.23 -36.31 32.09
CA LYS A 54 -2.03 -36.99 32.59
C LYS A 54 -1.54 -38.04 31.58
N ILE A 55 -0.24 -38.05 31.34
CA ILE A 55 0.45 -38.99 30.45
C ILE A 55 1.53 -39.70 31.27
N PRO A 56 1.63 -41.04 31.21
CA PRO A 56 2.68 -41.78 31.92
C PRO A 56 4.07 -41.35 31.45
N ALA A 57 4.97 -41.09 32.41
CA ALA A 57 6.28 -40.52 32.12
C ALA A 57 7.25 -41.59 31.59
N TRP A 58 7.17 -41.90 30.29
CA TRP A 58 8.00 -42.94 29.67
C TRP A 58 9.51 -42.62 29.84
N PRO A 59 10.36 -43.61 30.23
CA PRO A 59 11.77 -43.37 30.53
C PRO A 59 12.57 -42.71 29.40
N ILE A 60 12.23 -42.99 28.14
CA ILE A 60 12.86 -42.40 26.96
C ILE A 60 12.63 -40.88 26.86
N LEU A 61 11.46 -40.38 27.26
CA LEU A 61 11.15 -38.95 27.25
C LEU A 61 11.94 -38.23 28.35
N LYS A 62 12.00 -38.83 29.56
CA LYS A 62 12.79 -38.29 30.68
C LYS A 62 14.27 -38.12 30.32
N ILE A 63 14.88 -39.13 29.69
CA ILE A 63 16.29 -39.09 29.27
C ILE A 63 16.52 -38.03 28.18
N LYS A 64 15.67 -37.97 27.15
CA LYS A 64 15.84 -36.99 26.05
C LYS A 64 15.66 -35.54 26.51
N PHE A 65 14.73 -35.27 27.43
CA PHE A 65 14.55 -33.94 28.00
C PHE A 65 15.69 -33.54 28.95
N ALA A 66 16.27 -34.48 29.71
CA ALA A 66 17.43 -34.21 30.58
C ALA A 66 18.71 -33.87 29.80
N ILE A 67 18.91 -34.46 28.63
CA ILE A 67 20.08 -34.15 27.77
C ILE A 67 19.95 -32.75 27.14
N GLY A 68 18.73 -32.29 26.84
CA GLY A 68 18.50 -30.93 26.33
C GLY A 68 18.77 -29.83 27.37
N THR A 69 18.71 -30.14 28.66
CA THR A 69 18.85 -29.17 29.76
C THR A 69 20.28 -28.86 30.17
N SER A 70 21.25 -29.75 29.94
CA SER A 70 22.64 -29.55 30.35
C SER A 70 23.39 -28.48 29.52
N LEU A 71 22.76 -27.95 28.46
CA LEU A 71 23.32 -26.93 27.57
C LEU A 71 22.76 -25.52 27.83
N TRP A 72 21.84 -25.34 28.78
CA TRP A 72 21.15 -24.07 29.03
C TRP A 72 21.48 -23.48 30.41
N PRO A 73 21.89 -22.20 30.51
CA PRO A 73 22.37 -21.62 31.76
C PRO A 73 21.24 -21.12 32.71
N PHE A 74 19.96 -21.28 32.35
CA PHE A 74 18.81 -20.82 33.15
C PHE A 74 18.01 -22.00 33.74
N PRO A 75 17.31 -21.81 34.87
CA PRO A 75 16.51 -22.86 35.49
C PRO A 75 15.40 -23.33 34.56
N THR A 76 15.23 -24.64 34.42
CA THR A 76 14.24 -25.25 33.51
C THR A 76 13.23 -26.08 34.30
N ILE A 77 12.07 -26.41 33.70
CA ILE A 77 11.06 -27.29 34.34
C ILE A 77 11.70 -28.66 34.63
N ASP A 78 11.69 -29.09 35.90
CA ASP A 78 12.16 -30.42 36.30
C ASP A 78 11.08 -31.46 36.00
N MET A 79 11.38 -32.34 35.06
CA MET A 79 10.48 -33.41 34.60
C MET A 79 10.93 -34.79 35.11
N LEU A 80 12.02 -34.85 35.88
CA LEU A 80 12.64 -36.11 36.30
C LEU A 80 11.98 -36.68 37.56
N SER A 81 11.49 -35.80 38.44
CA SER A 81 10.93 -36.13 39.75
C SER A 81 9.47 -36.64 39.74
N GLU A 82 8.72 -36.49 38.64
CA GLU A 82 7.30 -36.88 38.58
C GLU A 82 7.06 -38.24 37.89
N GLU A 83 6.20 -39.10 38.45
CA GLU A 83 5.82 -40.40 37.85
C GLU A 83 4.84 -40.24 36.67
N ASN A 84 4.01 -39.20 36.69
CA ASN A 84 3.02 -38.89 35.64
C ASN A 84 3.16 -37.42 35.24
N LEU A 85 3.22 -37.14 33.94
CA LEU A 85 3.40 -35.79 33.40
C LEU A 85 2.07 -35.25 32.87
N TYR A 86 1.74 -34.00 33.15
CA TYR A 86 0.62 -33.33 32.50
C TYR A 86 0.99 -32.92 31.08
N LEU A 87 0.03 -33.02 30.14
CA LEU A 87 0.21 -32.58 28.76
C LEU A 87 0.67 -31.11 28.68
N ARG A 88 0.19 -30.24 29.59
CA ARG A 88 0.68 -28.86 29.71
C ARG A 88 2.19 -28.80 29.98
N GLN A 89 2.73 -29.63 30.88
CA GLN A 89 4.15 -29.60 31.22
C GLN A 89 5.00 -30.03 30.02
N ILE A 90 4.54 -31.02 29.25
CA ILE A 90 5.20 -31.47 28.03
C ILE A 90 5.20 -30.37 26.96
N LEU A 91 4.04 -29.75 26.69
CA LEU A 91 3.91 -28.65 25.73
C LEU A 91 4.77 -27.43 26.12
N MET A 92 4.83 -27.12 27.42
CA MET A 92 5.64 -26.02 27.93
C MET A 92 7.13 -26.33 27.79
N LYS A 93 7.53 -27.59 28.02
CA LYS A 93 8.92 -28.03 27.86
C LYS A 93 9.38 -28.04 26.40
N THR A 94 8.53 -28.47 25.48
CA THR A 94 8.83 -28.44 24.04
C THR A 94 8.87 -27.02 23.49
N LEU A 95 8.03 -26.11 24.02
CA LEU A 95 8.09 -24.68 23.71
C LEU A 95 9.40 -24.05 24.21
N GLU A 96 9.80 -24.33 25.47
CA GLU A 96 11.07 -23.90 26.07
C GLU A 96 12.26 -24.29 25.17
N ILE A 97 12.36 -25.58 24.80
CA ILE A 97 13.43 -26.09 23.93
C ILE A 97 13.39 -25.45 22.54
N SER A 98 12.20 -25.23 21.99
CA SER A 98 12.07 -24.64 20.65
C SER A 98 12.56 -23.20 20.59
N VAL A 99 12.27 -22.41 21.62
CA VAL A 99 12.76 -21.03 21.76
C VAL A 99 14.28 -21.01 21.97
N ILE A 100 14.81 -21.93 22.78
CA ILE A 100 16.26 -22.08 23.02
C ILE A 100 17.00 -22.40 21.72
N MET A 101 16.50 -23.38 20.94
CA MET A 101 17.13 -23.76 19.68
C MET A 101 17.10 -22.61 18.67
N LEU A 102 15.98 -21.89 18.56
CA LEU A 102 15.90 -20.76 17.64
C LEU A 102 16.79 -19.59 18.08
N TYR A 103 16.96 -19.38 19.38
CA TYR A 103 17.90 -18.38 19.91
C TYR A 103 19.37 -18.76 19.63
N ALA A 104 19.79 -19.96 20.04
CA ALA A 104 21.19 -20.39 19.96
C ALA A 104 21.65 -20.60 18.52
N ILE A 105 20.77 -21.13 17.66
CA ILE A 105 21.11 -21.47 16.28
C ILE A 105 20.86 -20.27 15.34
N ASP A 106 19.81 -19.46 15.54
CA ASP A 106 19.45 -18.41 14.56
C ASP A 106 19.76 -16.98 15.03
N LEU A 107 19.35 -16.55 16.23
CA LEU A 107 19.48 -15.14 16.63
C LEU A 107 20.85 -14.76 17.19
N LEU A 108 21.43 -15.59 18.06
CA LEU A 108 22.66 -15.25 18.78
C LEU A 108 23.87 -14.99 17.85
N PRO A 109 24.14 -15.82 16.82
CA PRO A 109 25.23 -15.56 15.88
C PRO A 109 25.04 -14.23 15.12
N LYS A 110 23.81 -13.85 14.79
CA LYS A 110 23.51 -12.65 13.97
C LYS A 110 23.80 -11.34 14.70
N ILE A 111 23.67 -11.29 16.03
CA ILE A 111 23.98 -10.10 16.86
C ILE A 111 25.47 -9.74 16.76
N PHE A 112 26.34 -10.75 16.77
CA PHE A 112 27.78 -10.56 16.71
C PHE A 112 28.30 -10.35 15.28
N ILE A 113 27.61 -10.93 14.28
CA ILE A 113 28.03 -10.89 12.88
C ILE A 113 27.62 -9.60 12.15
N TRP A 114 26.54 -8.93 12.54
CA TRP A 114 26.05 -7.74 11.82
C TRP A 114 26.87 -6.47 12.13
N ARG A 115 27.39 -5.80 11.08
CA ARG A 115 27.99 -4.45 11.16
C ARG A 115 26.88 -3.39 11.26
N GLN A 116 26.31 -3.25 12.45
CA GLN A 116 25.36 -2.18 12.79
C GLN A 116 25.91 -1.34 13.95
N ASN A 117 25.34 -0.14 14.13
CA ASN A 117 25.79 0.78 15.17
C ASN A 117 25.59 0.20 16.59
N VAL A 118 26.33 0.73 17.57
CA VAL A 118 26.39 0.18 18.94
C VAL A 118 25.02 0.22 19.63
N LEU A 119 24.24 1.28 19.39
CA LEU A 119 22.89 1.42 19.94
C LEU A 119 21.96 0.29 19.48
N TRP A 120 22.08 -0.15 18.23
CA TRP A 120 21.31 -1.28 17.69
C TRP A 120 21.69 -2.62 18.31
N LYS A 121 22.99 -2.86 18.50
CA LYS A 121 23.46 -4.07 19.19
C LYS A 121 22.93 -4.08 20.62
N PHE A 122 22.96 -2.94 21.30
CA PHE A 122 22.43 -2.77 22.65
C PHE A 122 20.92 -3.06 22.73
N VAL A 123 20.09 -2.46 21.86
CA VAL A 123 18.64 -2.69 21.84
C VAL A 123 18.29 -4.17 21.61
N ASN A 124 18.94 -4.83 20.65
CA ASN A 124 18.72 -6.25 20.40
C ASN A 124 19.16 -7.11 21.59
N ILE A 125 20.30 -6.81 22.22
CA ILE A 125 20.76 -7.50 23.43
C ILE A 125 19.75 -7.30 24.57
N VAL A 126 19.22 -6.09 24.76
CA VAL A 126 18.23 -5.80 25.83
C VAL A 126 16.93 -6.55 25.60
N ILE A 127 16.37 -6.51 24.38
CA ILE A 127 15.14 -7.23 24.03
C ILE A 127 15.33 -8.74 24.24
N LEU A 128 16.44 -9.30 23.75
CA LEU A 128 16.70 -10.73 23.88
C LEU A 128 16.99 -11.15 25.32
N SER A 129 17.69 -10.32 26.09
CA SER A 129 17.94 -10.59 27.51
C SER A 129 16.64 -10.53 28.33
N GLN A 130 15.76 -9.56 28.04
CA GLN A 130 14.43 -9.52 28.65
C GLN A 130 13.62 -10.78 28.31
N MET A 131 13.69 -11.27 27.08
CA MET A 131 12.98 -12.48 26.65
C MET A 131 13.52 -13.75 27.32
N MET A 132 14.85 -13.88 27.45
CA MET A 132 15.51 -14.99 28.15
C MET A 132 15.19 -15.03 29.65
N PHE A 133 14.88 -13.88 30.24
CA PHE A 133 14.52 -13.78 31.65
C PHE A 133 13.02 -13.95 31.90
N LEU A 134 12.17 -13.33 31.07
CA LEU A 134 10.72 -13.27 31.31
C LEU A 134 10.01 -14.62 31.08
N LEU A 135 10.45 -15.43 30.12
CA LEU A 135 9.81 -16.73 29.84
C LEU A 135 10.06 -17.74 30.98
N PRO A 136 11.30 -18.00 31.43
CA PRO A 136 11.55 -18.90 32.56
C PRO A 136 10.98 -18.38 33.89
N VAL A 137 11.05 -17.06 34.14
CA VAL A 137 10.46 -16.46 35.36
C VAL A 137 8.94 -16.59 35.37
N SER A 138 8.28 -16.42 34.22
CA SER A 138 6.83 -16.63 34.12
C SER A 138 6.43 -18.09 34.32
N ILE A 139 7.26 -19.04 33.86
CA ILE A 139 7.07 -20.48 34.06
C ILE A 139 7.25 -20.87 35.53
N ILE A 140 8.29 -20.37 36.20
CA ILE A 140 8.54 -20.62 37.64
C ILE A 140 7.45 -19.99 38.51
N ALA A 141 7.00 -18.78 38.15
CA ALA A 141 5.92 -18.10 38.87
C ALA A 141 4.63 -18.92 38.84
N TYR A 142 4.37 -19.66 37.75
CA TYR A 142 3.23 -20.55 37.65
C TYR A 142 3.40 -21.81 38.50
N ASP A 143 4.55 -22.48 38.39
CA ASP A 143 4.81 -23.76 39.06
C ASP A 143 4.89 -23.63 40.60
N LYS A 144 5.46 -22.53 41.10
CA LYS A 144 5.61 -22.30 42.55
C LYS A 144 4.47 -21.50 43.21
N PHE A 145 3.73 -20.67 42.46
CA PHE A 145 2.74 -19.75 43.04
C PHE A 145 1.31 -19.94 42.51
N ALA A 146 1.03 -21.03 41.79
CA ALA A 146 -0.32 -21.43 41.35
C ALA A 146 -1.12 -20.30 40.64
N LEU A 147 -0.45 -19.58 39.72
CA LEU A 147 -1.10 -18.52 38.94
C LEU A 147 -2.29 -19.07 38.12
N PRO A 148 -3.40 -18.31 37.98
CA PRO A 148 -4.53 -18.73 37.17
C PRO A 148 -4.13 -19.02 35.72
N THR A 149 -4.58 -20.16 35.20
CA THR A 149 -4.24 -20.69 33.87
C THR A 149 -4.50 -19.67 32.74
N ASP A 150 -5.51 -18.82 32.87
CA ASP A 150 -5.84 -17.82 31.85
C ASP A 150 -4.85 -16.64 31.81
N THR A 151 -4.30 -16.25 32.96
CA THR A 151 -3.22 -15.24 33.02
C THR A 151 -1.93 -15.79 32.40
N MET A 152 -1.68 -17.09 32.55
CA MET A 152 -0.54 -17.77 31.93
C MET A 152 -0.69 -17.83 30.41
N LYS A 153 -1.86 -18.23 29.90
CA LYS A 153 -2.17 -18.26 28.46
C LYS A 153 -1.93 -16.90 27.81
N LEU A 154 -2.39 -15.82 28.43
CA LEU A 154 -2.22 -14.46 27.91
C LEU A 154 -0.74 -14.04 27.83
N ARG A 155 0.04 -14.34 28.86
CA ARG A 155 1.48 -13.97 28.90
C ARG A 155 2.30 -14.77 27.89
N ILE A 156 2.06 -16.07 27.77
CA ILE A 156 2.77 -16.93 26.83
C ILE A 156 2.39 -16.59 25.39
N PHE A 157 1.11 -16.30 25.15
CA PHE A 157 0.66 -15.81 23.86
C PHE A 157 1.35 -14.50 23.49
N SER A 158 1.41 -13.54 24.42
CA SER A 158 2.07 -12.24 24.20
C SER A 158 3.57 -12.42 23.91
N ILE A 159 4.28 -13.24 24.68
CA ILE A 159 5.73 -13.46 24.49
C ILE A 159 6.00 -14.17 23.14
N SER A 160 5.20 -15.18 22.81
CA SER A 160 5.35 -15.94 21.56
C SER A 160 4.99 -15.08 20.33
N PHE A 161 3.98 -14.22 20.44
CA PHE A 161 3.59 -13.29 19.39
C PHE A 161 4.65 -12.22 19.14
N CYS A 162 5.23 -11.64 20.20
CA CYS A 162 6.37 -10.74 20.08
C CYS A 162 7.58 -11.42 19.41
N PHE A 163 7.81 -12.71 19.67
CA PHE A 163 8.88 -13.48 19.05
C PHE A 163 8.69 -13.67 17.54
N VAL A 164 7.47 -14.00 17.11
CA VAL A 164 7.14 -14.12 15.68
C VAL A 164 7.36 -12.78 14.96
N ILE A 165 6.92 -11.67 15.56
CA ILE A 165 7.09 -10.32 14.98
C ILE A 165 8.58 -9.96 14.84
N VAL A 166 9.38 -10.20 15.88
CA VAL A 166 10.82 -9.90 15.84
C VAL A 166 11.54 -10.75 14.78
N CYS A 167 11.21 -12.04 14.68
CA CYS A 167 11.78 -12.92 13.66
C CYS A 167 11.42 -12.45 12.24
N GLU A 168 10.19 -11.98 12.02
CA GLU A 168 9.75 -11.51 10.70
C GLU A 168 10.39 -10.17 10.32
N ILE A 169 10.52 -9.24 11.27
CA ILE A 169 11.22 -7.96 11.07
C ILE A 169 12.69 -8.19 10.72
N LEU A 170 13.36 -9.15 11.38
CA LEU A 170 14.76 -9.48 11.09
C LEU A 170 14.91 -10.21 9.74
N SER A 171 13.95 -11.06 9.38
CA SER A 171 13.89 -11.81 8.10
C SER A 171 13.75 -10.89 6.88
N ILE A 172 12.83 -9.92 6.93
CA ILE A 172 12.60 -8.95 5.85
C ILE A 172 13.86 -8.09 5.61
N ARG A 173 14.64 -7.83 6.66
CA ARG A 173 15.84 -6.98 6.59
C ARG A 173 17.06 -7.73 6.05
N GLU A 174 17.22 -9.01 6.40
CA GLU A 174 18.28 -9.88 5.88
C GLU A 174 18.23 -10.00 4.34
N GLN A 175 17.02 -10.07 3.77
CA GLN A 175 16.82 -10.09 2.32
C GLN A 175 17.27 -8.80 1.61
N LYS A 176 17.10 -7.65 2.27
CA LYS A 176 17.57 -6.36 1.72
C LYS A 176 19.10 -6.30 1.68
N SER A 177 19.78 -6.75 2.73
CA SER A 177 21.24 -6.72 2.83
C SER A 177 21.93 -7.66 1.84
N LEU A 178 21.41 -8.88 1.65
CA LEU A 178 21.99 -9.86 0.72
C LEU A 178 21.78 -9.46 -0.76
N ARG A 179 20.62 -8.89 -1.11
CA ARG A 179 20.40 -8.29 -2.45
C ARG A 179 21.36 -7.14 -2.72
N PHE A 180 21.59 -6.27 -1.73
CA PHE A 180 22.48 -5.12 -1.87
C PHE A 180 23.95 -5.53 -2.14
N LEU A 181 24.42 -6.58 -1.47
CA LEU A 181 25.76 -7.14 -1.67
C LEU A 181 25.93 -7.80 -3.05
N GLN A 182 24.93 -8.53 -3.53
CA GLN A 182 24.93 -9.12 -4.88
C GLN A 182 24.87 -8.06 -5.99
N ILE A 183 24.18 -6.95 -5.75
CA ILE A 183 24.11 -5.81 -6.67
C ILE A 183 25.45 -5.06 -6.73
N ASN A 184 26.09 -4.80 -5.59
CA ASN A 184 27.38 -4.10 -5.52
C ASN A 184 28.53 -4.91 -6.16
N GLN A 185 28.55 -6.24 -5.99
CA GLN A 185 29.54 -7.10 -6.63
C GLN A 185 29.39 -7.15 -8.17
N ARG A 186 28.15 -7.11 -8.68
CA ARG A 186 27.87 -7.03 -10.12
C ARG A 186 28.16 -5.64 -10.73
N GLN A 187 28.11 -4.58 -9.92
CA GLN A 187 28.42 -3.22 -10.35
C GLN A 187 29.93 -2.96 -10.47
N GLN A 188 30.76 -3.60 -9.63
CA GLN A 188 32.22 -3.46 -9.68
C GLN A 188 32.87 -4.16 -10.89
N GLU A 189 32.29 -5.24 -11.42
CA GLU A 189 32.77 -5.88 -12.67
C GLU A 189 32.33 -5.11 -13.94
N LYS A 190 31.20 -4.37 -13.90
CA LYS A 190 30.69 -3.58 -15.03
C LYS A 190 31.33 -2.20 -15.21
N GLN A 191 31.91 -1.62 -14.15
CA GLN A 191 32.53 -0.29 -14.18
C GLN A 191 33.92 -0.24 -14.86
N ARG A 192 34.45 -1.38 -15.34
CA ARG A 192 35.76 -1.44 -16.02
C ARG A 192 35.71 -1.33 -17.55
N GLN A 193 34.53 -1.20 -18.16
CA GLN A 193 34.42 -1.02 -19.61
C GLN A 193 33.49 0.13 -19.97
N ILE A 194 34.10 1.15 -20.58
CA ILE A 194 33.57 2.15 -21.54
C ILE A 194 33.35 3.57 -20.99
N LYS A 195 33.95 4.52 -21.72
CA LYS A 195 33.84 5.97 -21.59
C LYS A 195 33.29 6.56 -22.90
N GLN A 196 32.36 7.52 -22.74
CA GLN A 196 31.90 8.59 -23.65
C GLN A 196 30.99 8.29 -24.87
N LYS A 197 29.69 8.37 -24.62
CA LYS A 197 28.61 9.08 -25.36
C LYS A 197 27.46 9.29 -24.36
N THR A 198 26.53 10.22 -24.61
CA THR A 198 25.38 10.64 -23.77
C THR A 198 25.24 9.85 -22.46
N GLN A 199 25.49 10.48 -21.30
CA GLN A 199 25.51 9.74 -20.03
C GLN A 199 24.17 9.01 -19.83
N GLU A 200 24.20 7.69 -19.97
CA GLU A 200 23.04 6.82 -19.81
C GLU A 200 23.02 6.29 -18.39
N PHE A 201 21.90 6.50 -17.70
CA PHE A 201 21.72 6.04 -16.33
C PHE A 201 20.70 4.90 -16.31
N SER A 202 20.93 3.92 -15.44
CA SER A 202 19.93 2.86 -15.24
C SER A 202 18.78 3.34 -14.37
N TRP A 203 17.59 2.77 -14.52
CA TRP A 203 16.47 3.00 -13.60
C TRP A 203 16.87 2.77 -12.14
N CYS A 204 17.64 1.71 -11.86
CA CYS A 204 18.17 1.41 -10.53
C CYS A 204 19.04 2.53 -9.92
N GLU A 205 19.61 3.39 -10.75
CA GLU A 205 20.37 4.56 -10.33
C GLU A 205 19.45 5.75 -10.11
N ILE A 206 18.60 6.06 -11.10
CA ILE A 206 17.66 7.18 -11.08
C ILE A 206 16.79 7.15 -9.82
N VAL A 207 16.28 5.98 -9.43
CA VAL A 207 15.41 5.83 -8.25
C VAL A 207 16.06 6.14 -6.90
N LYS A 208 17.38 6.36 -6.86
CA LYS A 208 18.11 6.77 -5.65
C LYS A 208 18.04 8.28 -5.42
N HIS A 209 17.70 9.05 -6.45
CA HIS A 209 17.65 10.50 -6.44
C HIS A 209 16.20 10.96 -6.17
N ASP A 210 15.66 10.55 -5.02
CA ASP A 210 14.26 10.72 -4.63
C ASP A 210 14.05 11.68 -3.43
N SER A 211 14.99 12.62 -3.20
CA SER A 211 14.99 13.49 -2.02
C SER A 211 15.12 14.98 -2.35
N PRO A 212 14.74 15.93 -1.47
CA PRO A 212 14.83 17.35 -1.75
C PRO A 212 16.25 17.88 -1.99
N ASN A 213 17.27 17.15 -1.52
CA ASN A 213 18.68 17.53 -1.70
C ASN A 213 19.36 16.76 -2.84
N ASP A 214 18.63 15.83 -3.47
CA ASP A 214 19.09 14.97 -4.57
C ASP A 214 17.86 14.43 -5.29
N CYS A 215 17.36 15.21 -6.27
CA CYS A 215 16.06 15.00 -6.91
C CYS A 215 16.20 14.93 -8.43
N TRP A 216 16.05 13.74 -8.99
CA TRP A 216 15.97 13.54 -10.43
C TRP A 216 14.55 13.17 -10.84
N ILE A 217 14.15 13.61 -12.04
CA ILE A 217 12.89 13.22 -12.66
C ILE A 217 13.11 12.79 -14.10
N VAL A 218 12.25 11.90 -14.60
CA VAL A 218 12.29 11.44 -16.01
C VAL A 218 11.12 12.03 -16.78
N ILE A 219 11.39 12.59 -17.97
CA ILE A 219 10.37 13.05 -18.92
C ILE A 219 10.78 12.56 -20.32
N LYS A 220 9.91 11.79 -20.98
CA LYS A 220 10.09 11.30 -22.37
C LYS A 220 11.44 10.58 -22.64
N ASP A 221 12.00 9.84 -21.67
CA ASP A 221 13.32 9.17 -21.69
C ASP A 221 14.51 9.98 -21.14
N LYS A 222 14.33 11.28 -20.91
CA LYS A 222 15.39 12.19 -20.48
C LYS A 222 15.38 12.38 -18.97
N ILE A 223 16.57 12.49 -18.39
CA ILE A 223 16.74 12.65 -16.95
C ILE A 223 17.12 14.09 -16.65
N TYR A 224 16.35 14.71 -15.77
CA TYR A 224 16.58 16.07 -15.31
C TYR A 224 16.94 16.08 -13.83
N ASP A 225 18.08 16.66 -13.48
CA ASP A 225 18.40 17.01 -12.10
C ASP A 225 17.72 18.33 -11.76
N VAL A 226 16.63 18.24 -10.99
CA VAL A 226 15.81 19.39 -10.62
C VAL A 226 16.10 19.87 -9.20
N THR A 227 17.13 19.35 -8.53
CA THR A 227 17.46 19.65 -7.12
C THR A 227 17.51 21.15 -6.83
N GLN A 228 18.24 21.91 -7.65
CA GLN A 228 18.34 23.37 -7.49
C GLN A 228 17.08 24.13 -7.94
N PHE A 229 16.24 23.50 -8.76
CA PHE A 229 15.02 24.09 -9.29
C PHE A 229 13.84 23.98 -8.32
N LEU A 230 13.87 23.04 -7.37
CA LEU A 230 12.76 22.76 -6.44
C LEU A 230 12.19 24.02 -5.78
N GLN A 231 13.05 24.91 -5.28
CA GLN A 231 12.65 26.16 -4.62
C GLN A 231 11.99 27.19 -5.55
N TYR A 232 12.24 27.09 -6.85
CA TYR A 232 11.70 27.98 -7.87
C TYR A 232 10.49 27.39 -8.60
N HIS A 233 10.16 26.12 -8.36
CA HIS A 233 9.10 25.43 -9.06
C HIS A 233 7.73 26.08 -8.78
N PRO A 234 6.98 26.54 -9.81
CA PRO A 234 5.69 27.19 -9.61
C PRO A 234 4.64 26.28 -8.95
N GLY A 235 4.72 24.96 -9.11
CA GLY A 235 3.87 24.00 -8.38
C GLY A 235 4.29 23.76 -6.93
N GLY A 236 5.39 24.37 -6.47
CA GLY A 236 5.96 24.14 -5.14
C GLY A 236 6.42 22.69 -4.96
N ASN A 237 6.24 22.18 -3.74
CA ASN A 237 6.72 20.85 -3.33
C ASN A 237 6.05 19.68 -4.07
N MET A 238 5.02 19.89 -4.89
CA MET A 238 4.39 18.83 -5.69
C MET A 238 5.39 18.09 -6.59
N ILE A 239 6.43 18.77 -7.09
CA ILE A 239 7.49 18.14 -7.88
C ILE A 239 8.19 17.00 -7.11
N LEU A 240 8.23 17.08 -5.78
CA LEU A 240 8.82 16.04 -4.92
C LEU A 240 7.98 14.77 -4.89
N ASP A 241 6.67 14.85 -5.13
CA ASP A 241 5.82 13.67 -5.24
C ASP A 241 6.23 12.81 -6.47
N GLY A 242 7.01 13.36 -7.42
CA GLY A 242 7.59 12.65 -8.57
C GLY A 242 9.08 12.34 -8.49
N ALA A 243 9.74 12.65 -7.37
CA ALA A 243 11.17 12.47 -7.21
C ALA A 243 11.60 11.01 -7.43
N GLY A 244 12.64 10.81 -8.25
CA GLY A 244 13.15 9.49 -8.64
C GLY A 244 12.23 8.70 -9.58
N GLY A 245 11.22 9.33 -10.19
CA GLY A 245 10.18 8.67 -10.98
C GLY A 245 10.03 9.16 -12.42
N ASP A 246 9.18 8.47 -13.18
CA ASP A 246 8.72 8.93 -14.50
C ASP A 246 7.57 9.92 -14.34
N CYS A 247 7.84 11.17 -14.69
CA CYS A 247 6.90 12.29 -14.58
C CYS A 247 6.32 12.69 -15.93
N THR A 248 6.44 11.87 -16.98
CA THR A 248 6.01 12.24 -18.34
C THR A 248 4.51 12.58 -18.38
N ALA A 249 3.66 11.70 -17.84
CA ALA A 249 2.21 11.93 -17.80
C ALA A 249 1.85 13.23 -17.05
N LEU A 250 2.53 13.51 -15.94
CA LEU A 250 2.31 14.68 -15.09
C LEU A 250 2.84 15.96 -15.72
N TRP A 251 3.97 15.90 -16.42
CA TRP A 251 4.44 17.01 -17.25
C TRP A 251 3.33 17.44 -18.19
N TYR A 252 2.75 16.46 -18.91
CA TYR A 252 1.70 16.71 -19.87
C TYR A 252 0.40 17.23 -19.25
N SER A 253 -0.06 16.67 -18.12
CA SER A 253 -1.35 17.03 -17.54
C SER A 253 -1.32 18.26 -16.63
N TYR A 254 -0.25 18.47 -15.86
CA TYR A 254 -0.19 19.54 -14.84
C TYR A 254 0.37 20.88 -15.36
N HIS A 255 1.14 20.90 -16.45
CA HIS A 255 1.72 22.13 -16.98
C HIS A 255 0.83 22.79 -18.04
N PRO A 256 1.02 24.06 -18.41
CA PRO A 256 0.31 24.69 -19.54
C PRO A 256 0.70 24.12 -20.90
N SER A 257 -0.18 24.23 -21.91
CA SER A 257 0.08 23.70 -23.27
C SER A 257 1.34 24.29 -23.92
N ASN A 258 1.55 25.61 -23.79
CA ASN A 258 2.72 26.29 -24.35
C ASN A 258 4.06 25.79 -23.77
N LEU A 259 4.06 25.30 -22.53
CA LEU A 259 5.23 24.70 -21.89
C LEU A 259 5.40 23.23 -22.30
N THR A 260 4.31 22.46 -22.39
CA THR A 260 4.37 21.03 -22.72
C THR A 260 4.74 20.71 -24.17
N LYS A 261 4.70 21.72 -25.06
CA LYS A 261 5.28 21.67 -26.41
C LYS A 261 6.80 21.73 -26.42
N GLN A 262 7.40 22.22 -25.34
CA GLN A 262 8.84 22.36 -25.20
C GLN A 262 9.37 21.30 -24.23
N GLU A 263 10.65 21.01 -24.34
CA GLU A 263 11.33 20.20 -23.34
C GLU A 263 11.63 21.05 -22.09
N PRO A 264 11.72 20.41 -20.91
CA PRO A 264 12.24 21.08 -19.73
C PRO A 264 13.63 21.71 -20.00
N PRO A 265 14.01 22.78 -19.28
CA PRO A 265 15.23 23.52 -19.57
C PRO A 265 16.48 22.64 -19.62
N GLN A 266 17.24 22.72 -20.73
CA GLN A 266 18.42 21.89 -20.99
C GLN A 266 19.51 21.99 -19.92
N LYS A 267 19.58 23.10 -19.18
CA LYS A 267 20.53 23.27 -18.07
C LYS A 267 20.35 22.25 -16.93
N TYR A 268 19.19 21.61 -16.84
CA TYR A 268 18.90 20.55 -15.87
C TYR A 268 19.08 19.14 -16.48
N LEU A 269 19.26 19.01 -17.80
CA LEU A 269 19.40 17.72 -18.46
C LEU A 269 20.77 17.12 -18.10
N ILE A 270 20.75 15.92 -17.52
CA ILE A 270 21.97 15.19 -17.15
C ILE A 270 22.23 13.96 -18.02
N GLY A 271 21.21 13.44 -18.70
CA GLY A 271 21.36 12.23 -19.51
C GLY A 271 20.05 11.60 -19.97
N LYS A 272 20.14 10.33 -20.36
CA LYS A 272 19.01 9.50 -20.80
C LYS A 272 18.89 8.23 -19.96
N VAL A 273 17.68 7.70 -19.89
CA VAL A 273 17.42 6.42 -19.22
C VAL A 273 17.82 5.28 -20.15
N ARG A 274 18.74 4.40 -19.70
CA ARG A 274 19.26 3.27 -20.48
C ARG A 274 18.21 2.19 -20.74
N ASP A 275 17.40 1.90 -19.74
CA ASP A 275 16.42 0.81 -19.68
C ASP A 275 14.99 1.35 -19.60
N HIS A 276 14.69 2.44 -20.32
CA HIS A 276 13.37 3.05 -20.33
C HIS A 276 12.34 2.14 -20.99
N GLN A 277 11.26 1.86 -20.28
CA GLN A 277 10.04 1.30 -20.86
C GLN A 277 9.04 2.44 -20.96
N GLN A 278 8.94 3.04 -22.13
CA GLN A 278 7.88 3.99 -22.43
C GLN A 278 6.61 3.17 -22.67
N TYR A 279 5.60 3.30 -21.81
CA TYR A 279 4.36 2.51 -21.94
C TYR A 279 3.35 3.17 -22.88
N TYR A 280 3.39 4.50 -23.00
CA TYR A 280 2.43 5.30 -23.76
C TYR A 280 3.13 6.24 -24.73
N SER A 281 2.52 6.44 -25.91
CA SER A 281 2.92 7.49 -26.83
C SER A 281 2.33 8.84 -26.43
N TYR A 282 3.09 9.90 -26.69
CA TYR A 282 2.71 11.30 -26.48
C TYR A 282 2.94 12.13 -27.75
N ASP A 283 2.98 11.50 -28.93
CA ASP A 283 3.53 12.11 -30.14
C ASP A 283 2.47 12.54 -31.17
N ASP A 284 1.21 12.13 -31.02
CA ASP A 284 0.14 12.40 -32.01
C ASP A 284 -0.63 13.72 -31.80
N ASP A 285 -0.08 14.64 -31.00
CA ASP A 285 -0.64 15.95 -30.61
C ASP A 285 -2.10 15.94 -30.10
N PHE A 286 -2.76 14.78 -29.99
CA PHE A 286 -4.19 14.67 -29.68
C PHE A 286 -4.53 15.36 -28.36
N TYR A 287 -3.79 15.00 -27.31
CA TYR A 287 -3.98 15.60 -25.99
C TYR A 287 -3.60 17.08 -25.96
N GLN A 288 -2.55 17.49 -26.67
CA GLN A 288 -2.13 18.90 -26.75
C GLN A 288 -3.22 19.76 -27.41
N ASN A 289 -3.79 19.28 -28.51
CA ASN A 289 -4.86 19.98 -29.22
C ASN A 289 -6.11 20.17 -28.36
N ILE A 290 -6.51 19.16 -27.57
CA ILE A 290 -7.62 19.29 -26.60
C ILE A 290 -7.27 20.34 -25.55
N LYS A 291 -6.07 20.25 -24.99
CA LYS A 291 -5.58 21.14 -23.93
C LYS A 291 -5.53 22.59 -24.37
N GLU A 292 -5.06 22.87 -25.57
CA GLU A 292 -5.05 24.23 -26.15
C GLU A 292 -6.45 24.79 -26.30
N GLU A 293 -7.39 24.01 -26.85
CA GLU A 293 -8.76 24.47 -27.04
C GLU A 293 -9.46 24.74 -25.69
N VAL A 294 -9.22 23.90 -24.69
CA VAL A 294 -9.71 24.11 -23.32
C VAL A 294 -9.08 25.35 -22.69
N GLU A 295 -7.76 25.55 -22.82
CA GLU A 295 -7.06 26.72 -22.28
C GLU A 295 -7.48 28.03 -22.98
N GLN A 296 -7.83 27.98 -24.27
CA GLN A 296 -8.39 29.11 -25.02
C GLN A 296 -9.81 29.45 -24.56
N LYS A 297 -10.66 28.43 -24.37
CA LYS A 297 -12.05 28.61 -23.92
C LYS A 297 -12.12 29.09 -22.47
N ILE A 298 -11.30 28.51 -21.60
CA ILE A 298 -11.24 28.81 -20.18
C ILE A 298 -9.76 28.92 -19.80
N PRO A 299 -9.25 30.15 -19.62
CA PRO A 299 -7.87 30.37 -19.20
C PRO A 299 -7.57 29.65 -17.87
N ARG A 300 -6.35 29.11 -17.74
CA ARG A 300 -5.92 28.31 -16.58
C ARG A 300 -6.15 28.98 -15.22
N ASN A 301 -5.99 30.30 -15.13
CA ASN A 301 -6.20 31.04 -13.89
C ASN A 301 -7.67 31.02 -13.39
N LYS A 302 -8.61 30.56 -14.23
CA LYS A 302 -10.00 30.37 -13.84
C LYS A 302 -10.31 28.93 -13.43
N TRP A 303 -9.46 27.94 -13.73
CA TRP A 303 -9.79 26.51 -13.54
C TRP A 303 -10.16 26.15 -12.09
N GLN A 304 -9.60 26.86 -11.12
CA GLN A 304 -9.80 26.68 -9.68
C GLN A 304 -10.70 27.78 -9.09
N ASN A 305 -10.87 27.80 -7.76
CA ASN A 305 -11.56 28.86 -7.01
C ASN A 305 -13.03 29.07 -7.38
N HIS A 306 -13.71 28.04 -7.88
CA HIS A 306 -15.15 28.17 -8.15
C HIS A 306 -15.90 28.32 -6.82
N TRP A 307 -16.72 29.37 -6.68
CA TRP A 307 -17.34 29.72 -5.40
C TRP A 307 -18.21 28.58 -4.80
N ILE A 308 -18.83 27.75 -5.65
CA ILE A 308 -19.61 26.59 -5.23
C ILE A 308 -18.75 25.57 -4.46
N LEU A 309 -17.47 25.41 -4.82
CA LEU A 309 -16.55 24.53 -4.07
C LEU A 309 -16.40 24.97 -2.63
N PHE A 310 -16.25 26.27 -2.38
CA PHE A 310 -16.06 26.79 -1.02
C PHE A 310 -17.33 26.64 -0.18
N VAL A 311 -18.50 26.92 -0.75
CA VAL A 311 -19.78 26.73 -0.06
C VAL A 311 -19.98 25.25 0.29
N LYS A 312 -19.80 24.35 -0.68
CA LYS A 312 -19.92 22.91 -0.44
C LYS A 312 -18.89 22.39 0.54
N GLY A 313 -17.63 22.82 0.40
CA GLY A 313 -16.56 22.41 1.30
C GLY A 313 -16.82 22.85 2.73
N PHE A 314 -17.32 24.07 2.92
CA PHE A 314 -17.77 24.53 4.23
C PHE A 314 -18.92 23.69 4.78
N LEU A 315 -19.96 23.42 3.99
CA LEU A 315 -21.10 22.61 4.42
C LEU A 315 -20.71 21.16 4.73
N CYS A 316 -19.86 20.54 3.92
CA CYS A 316 -19.40 19.16 4.13
C CYS A 316 -18.51 19.06 5.37
N LEU A 317 -17.56 19.99 5.54
CA LEU A 317 -16.66 19.98 6.70
C LEU A 317 -17.42 20.29 8.01
N THR A 318 -18.29 21.30 8.02
CA THR A 318 -19.11 21.62 9.20
C THR A 318 -20.10 20.50 9.52
N GLY A 319 -20.73 19.91 8.50
CA GLY A 319 -21.59 18.74 8.64
C GLY A 319 -20.84 17.53 9.21
N TYR A 320 -19.63 17.25 8.72
CA TYR A 320 -18.75 16.20 9.25
C TYR A 320 -18.42 16.45 10.73
N LEU A 321 -17.97 17.66 11.09
CA LEU A 321 -17.63 18.00 12.48
C LEU A 321 -18.83 17.93 13.41
N ALA A 322 -20.01 18.38 12.96
CA ALA A 322 -21.26 18.27 13.71
C ALA A 322 -21.69 16.81 13.92
N CYS A 323 -21.59 15.98 12.88
CA CYS A 323 -21.88 14.55 12.97
C CYS A 323 -20.87 13.81 13.84
N LEU A 324 -19.59 14.22 13.81
CA LEU A 324 -18.55 13.67 14.68
C LEU A 324 -18.85 14.00 16.15
N TYR A 325 -19.20 15.26 16.43
CA TYR A 325 -19.64 15.67 17.76
C TYR A 325 -20.87 14.86 18.21
N TYR A 326 -21.88 14.71 17.35
CA TYR A 326 -23.07 13.91 17.66
C TYR A 326 -22.73 12.43 17.89
N TYR A 327 -21.84 11.86 17.07
CA TYR A 327 -21.37 10.49 17.22
C TYR A 327 -20.64 10.27 18.55
N ILE A 328 -19.71 11.16 18.90
CA ILE A 328 -18.96 11.13 20.17
C ILE A 328 -19.91 11.24 21.38
N ASN A 329 -20.96 12.05 21.27
CA ASN A 329 -21.84 12.34 22.40
C ASN A 329 -23.00 11.36 22.59
N TYR A 330 -23.41 10.65 21.54
CA TYR A 330 -24.59 9.79 21.57
C TYR A 330 -24.35 8.35 21.06
N CYS A 331 -23.39 8.14 20.16
CA CYS A 331 -23.00 6.82 19.62
C CYS A 331 -24.20 5.93 19.22
N THR A 332 -25.09 6.46 18.38
CA THR A 332 -26.28 5.77 17.89
C THR A 332 -26.07 5.29 16.44
N LEU A 333 -26.97 4.41 15.98
CA LEU A 333 -26.94 3.95 14.58
C LEU A 333 -27.03 5.12 13.59
N LEU A 334 -27.91 6.09 13.88
CA LEU A 334 -28.08 7.27 13.04
C LEU A 334 -26.81 8.14 13.03
N SER A 335 -26.16 8.34 14.19
CA SER A 335 -24.93 9.14 14.23
C SER A 335 -23.78 8.48 13.46
N ALA A 336 -23.68 7.15 13.49
CA ALA A 336 -22.69 6.40 12.72
C ALA A 336 -22.93 6.51 11.21
N ILE A 337 -24.18 6.34 10.76
CA ILE A 337 -24.55 6.46 9.34
C ILE A 337 -24.25 7.88 8.83
N LEU A 338 -24.69 8.91 9.57
CA LEU A 338 -24.48 10.30 9.17
C LEU A 338 -22.99 10.64 9.14
N LEU A 339 -22.22 10.24 10.15
CA LEU A 339 -20.77 10.47 10.16
C LEU A 339 -20.09 9.80 8.96
N GLY A 340 -20.48 8.56 8.62
CA GLY A 340 -19.90 7.82 7.50
C GLY A 340 -20.21 8.44 6.15
N PHE A 341 -21.45 8.88 5.97
CA PHE A 341 -21.87 9.58 4.77
C PHE A 341 -21.15 10.93 4.63
N LEU A 342 -21.11 11.75 5.69
CA LEU A 342 -20.46 13.06 5.64
C LEU A 342 -18.93 12.97 5.50
N ALA A 343 -18.29 11.92 6.04
CA ALA A 343 -16.89 11.63 5.78
C ALA A 343 -16.65 11.38 4.27
N ALA A 344 -17.47 10.53 3.64
CA ALA A 344 -17.38 10.30 2.20
C ALA A 344 -17.64 11.58 1.37
N GLN A 345 -18.57 12.43 1.82
CA GLN A 345 -18.82 13.72 1.17
C GLN A 345 -17.65 14.68 1.31
N ALA A 346 -17.00 14.74 2.47
CA ALA A 346 -15.77 15.52 2.65
C ALA A 346 -14.64 15.02 1.74
N ASP A 347 -14.57 13.70 1.51
CA ASP A 347 -13.57 13.11 0.63
C ASP A 347 -13.75 13.55 -0.83
N VAL A 348 -14.93 13.30 -1.42
CA VAL A 348 -15.14 13.60 -2.84
C VAL A 348 -15.29 15.10 -3.12
N ASN A 349 -15.73 15.91 -2.16
CA ASN A 349 -16.00 17.34 -2.40
C ASN A 349 -14.92 18.32 -1.92
N ILE A 350 -13.97 17.87 -1.09
CA ILE A 350 -12.92 18.72 -0.54
C ILE A 350 -11.55 18.15 -0.85
N MET A 351 -11.24 16.97 -0.28
CA MET A 351 -9.88 16.46 -0.35
C MET A 351 -9.49 15.98 -1.73
N HIS A 352 -10.43 15.47 -2.53
CA HIS A 352 -10.20 15.07 -3.92
C HIS A 352 -9.61 16.23 -4.73
N ASP A 353 -10.36 17.33 -4.84
CA ASP A 353 -9.90 18.54 -5.51
C ASP A 353 -8.67 19.16 -4.84
N GLY A 354 -8.57 19.09 -3.52
CA GLY A 354 -7.41 19.57 -2.77
C GLY A 354 -6.12 18.84 -3.16
N ASN A 355 -6.19 17.50 -3.25
CA ASN A 355 -5.06 16.65 -3.62
C ASN A 355 -4.72 16.73 -5.12
N HIS A 356 -5.67 17.10 -5.98
CA HIS A 356 -5.39 17.44 -7.38
C HIS A 356 -4.97 18.91 -7.60
N TYR A 357 -4.96 19.73 -6.53
CA TYR A 357 -4.72 21.18 -6.60
C TYR A 357 -5.74 21.92 -7.49
N ALA A 358 -6.95 21.36 -7.57
CA ALA A 358 -8.10 21.91 -8.27
C ALA A 358 -8.97 22.81 -7.39
N PHE A 359 -8.83 22.72 -6.06
CA PHE A 359 -9.70 23.43 -5.12
C PHE A 359 -9.49 24.97 -5.17
N SER A 360 -8.24 25.41 -5.03
CA SER A 360 -7.86 26.84 -5.03
C SER A 360 -6.53 27.08 -5.74
N SER A 361 -6.37 28.26 -6.33
CA SER A 361 -5.06 28.72 -6.82
C SER A 361 -4.09 29.04 -5.68
N ASN A 362 -4.59 29.23 -4.46
CA ASN A 362 -3.74 29.35 -3.27
C ASN A 362 -3.30 27.96 -2.82
N LYS A 363 -1.99 27.70 -2.92
CA LYS A 363 -1.38 26.40 -2.57
C LYS A 363 -1.72 25.95 -1.16
N THR A 364 -1.70 26.86 -0.19
CA THR A 364 -2.00 26.54 1.21
C THR A 364 -3.45 26.09 1.36
N ILE A 365 -4.39 26.77 0.72
CA ILE A 365 -5.81 26.41 0.78
C ILE A 365 -6.05 25.03 0.15
N SER A 366 -5.51 24.77 -1.04
CA SER A 366 -5.61 23.46 -1.69
C SER A 366 -4.97 22.34 -0.88
N PHE A 367 -3.84 22.62 -0.22
CA PHE A 367 -3.15 21.66 0.63
C PHE A 367 -3.95 21.34 1.90
N LEU A 368 -4.54 22.36 2.54
CA LEU A 368 -5.46 22.16 3.67
C LEU A 368 -6.71 21.38 3.26
N ALA A 369 -7.27 21.67 2.08
CA ALA A 369 -8.37 20.89 1.53
C ALA A 369 -7.95 19.42 1.33
N GLY A 370 -6.76 19.16 0.78
CA GLY A 370 -6.21 17.82 0.60
C GLY A 370 -6.03 17.06 1.93
N TYR A 371 -5.64 17.76 3.01
CA TYR A 371 -5.50 17.18 4.35
C TYR A 371 -6.81 16.85 5.05
N VAL A 372 -7.96 17.24 4.51
CA VAL A 372 -9.25 16.76 5.03
C VAL A 372 -9.33 15.23 4.96
N LEU A 373 -8.62 14.60 4.01
CA LEU A 373 -8.51 13.13 3.94
C LEU A 373 -7.90 12.52 5.21
N ASP A 374 -6.91 13.21 5.79
CA ASP A 374 -6.23 12.74 6.98
C ASP A 374 -7.18 12.78 8.20
N LEU A 375 -8.19 13.67 8.19
CA LEU A 375 -9.25 13.72 9.22
C LEU A 375 -10.29 12.61 9.07
N THR A 376 -10.51 12.10 7.86
CA THR A 376 -11.43 11.01 7.54
C THR A 376 -10.73 9.64 7.49
N PHE A 377 -9.48 9.59 8.01
CA PHE A 377 -8.64 8.42 8.30
C PHE A 377 -7.60 8.00 7.24
N SER A 378 -7.81 8.29 5.96
CA SER A 378 -6.82 7.95 4.94
C SER A 378 -5.65 8.95 4.95
N THR A 379 -4.82 8.99 3.92
CA THR A 379 -3.60 9.81 3.90
C THR A 379 -3.46 10.51 2.58
N SER A 380 -3.45 11.84 2.63
CA SER A 380 -3.26 12.69 1.45
C SER A 380 -1.95 12.42 0.70
N VAL A 381 -0.88 12.04 1.42
CA VAL A 381 0.41 11.66 0.83
C VAL A 381 0.29 10.41 -0.03
N VAL A 382 -0.29 9.35 0.53
CA VAL A 382 -0.55 8.10 -0.18
C VAL A 382 -1.53 8.31 -1.31
N TYR A 383 -2.58 9.10 -1.09
CA TYR A 383 -3.56 9.43 -2.11
C TYR A 383 -2.91 10.07 -3.32
N ARG A 384 -2.13 11.15 -3.15
CA ARG A 384 -1.44 11.79 -4.27
C ARG A 384 -0.57 10.80 -5.04
N ARG A 385 0.17 9.94 -4.35
CA ARG A 385 1.08 8.97 -5.02
C ARG A 385 0.34 7.82 -5.70
N SER A 386 -0.62 7.21 -5.05
CA SER A 386 -1.36 6.07 -5.59
C SER A 386 -2.35 6.51 -6.68
N HIS A 387 -3.05 7.61 -6.45
CA HIS A 387 -4.08 8.11 -7.35
C HIS A 387 -3.52 9.06 -8.41
N ASN A 388 -2.84 10.15 -8.03
CA ASN A 388 -2.37 11.12 -9.04
C ASN A 388 -1.16 10.60 -9.84
N PHE A 389 -0.15 10.04 -9.17
CA PHE A 389 1.05 9.54 -9.85
C PHE A 389 0.83 8.15 -10.45
N GLY A 390 0.13 7.27 -9.74
CA GLY A 390 -0.30 5.98 -10.24
C GLY A 390 -1.49 6.11 -11.19
N HIS A 391 -2.71 5.96 -10.67
CA HIS A 391 -3.93 5.79 -11.44
C HIS A 391 -4.12 6.81 -12.58
N HIS A 392 -3.94 8.12 -12.36
CA HIS A 392 -4.09 9.13 -13.42
C HIS A 392 -3.02 8.99 -14.52
N SER A 393 -1.82 8.51 -14.21
CA SER A 393 -0.79 8.29 -15.22
C SER A 393 -1.03 7.03 -16.05
N CYS A 394 -1.74 6.04 -15.52
CA CYS A 394 -1.85 4.70 -16.10
C CYS A 394 -3.22 4.03 -15.87
N VAL A 395 -4.31 4.77 -16.01
CA VAL A 395 -5.68 4.32 -15.71
C VAL A 395 -6.00 2.98 -16.36
N ASN A 396 -6.49 2.03 -15.56
CA ASN A 396 -6.84 0.67 -15.97
C ASN A 396 -5.70 -0.11 -16.66
N HIS A 397 -4.45 0.22 -16.39
CA HIS A 397 -3.30 -0.57 -16.82
C HIS A 397 -2.99 -1.68 -15.84
N LEU A 398 -3.12 -2.95 -16.24
CA LEU A 398 -3.01 -4.10 -15.35
C LEU A 398 -1.78 -4.06 -14.45
N GLU A 399 -0.59 -3.83 -15.02
CA GLU A 399 0.67 -3.90 -14.28
C GLU A 399 1.07 -2.57 -13.61
N LEU A 400 0.39 -1.47 -13.95
CA LEU A 400 0.80 -0.12 -13.55
C LEU A 400 -0.26 0.63 -12.75
N ASP A 401 -1.52 0.24 -12.79
CA ASP A 401 -2.60 0.77 -11.95
C ASP A 401 -2.76 -0.10 -10.69
N ARG A 402 -2.71 0.55 -9.53
CA ARG A 402 -2.66 -0.13 -8.24
C ARG A 402 -3.96 -0.86 -7.92
N ALA A 403 -5.07 -0.41 -8.50
CA ALA A 403 -6.37 -1.00 -8.25
C ALA A 403 -6.39 -2.51 -8.50
N PHE A 404 -5.66 -3.00 -9.49
CA PHE A 404 -5.59 -4.43 -9.80
C PHE A 404 -4.80 -5.23 -8.77
N ASP A 405 -3.83 -4.61 -8.11
CA ASP A 405 -2.99 -5.26 -7.10
C ASP A 405 -3.68 -5.30 -5.72
N THR A 406 -4.39 -4.23 -5.35
CA THR A 406 -5.01 -4.11 -4.03
C THR A 406 -6.30 -4.90 -3.89
N THR A 407 -6.99 -5.13 -5.00
CA THR A 407 -8.27 -5.84 -5.01
C THR A 407 -8.10 -7.34 -5.26
N PHE A 408 -7.03 -7.74 -5.93
CA PHE A 408 -6.69 -9.14 -6.17
C PHE A 408 -6.05 -9.80 -4.93
N PRO A 409 -6.35 -11.07 -4.61
CA PRO A 409 -7.13 -12.04 -5.37
C PRO A 409 -8.63 -12.04 -5.02
N TYR A 410 -9.15 -11.10 -4.23
CA TYR A 410 -10.55 -11.12 -3.78
C TYR A 410 -11.52 -10.66 -4.88
N ILE A 411 -11.11 -9.70 -5.69
CA ILE A 411 -11.87 -9.16 -6.82
C ILE A 411 -10.99 -9.29 -8.06
N ARG A 412 -11.53 -9.83 -9.14
CA ARG A 412 -10.92 -9.89 -10.46
C ARG A 412 -11.51 -8.77 -11.31
N LEU A 413 -10.67 -7.78 -11.62
CA LEU A 413 -11.04 -6.58 -12.37
C LEU A 413 -10.44 -6.55 -13.78
N HIS A 414 -9.52 -7.47 -14.10
CA HIS A 414 -8.89 -7.55 -15.42
C HIS A 414 -8.99 -8.96 -16.04
N PRO A 415 -9.22 -9.09 -17.36
CA PRO A 415 -9.21 -10.36 -18.09
C PRO A 415 -7.97 -11.23 -17.84
N LEU A 416 -6.78 -10.63 -17.86
CA LEU A 416 -5.52 -11.36 -17.69
C LEU A 416 -5.21 -11.80 -16.24
N GLN A 417 -5.97 -11.32 -15.25
CA GLN A 417 -5.79 -11.80 -13.86
C GLN A 417 -6.25 -13.25 -13.74
N GLN A 418 -5.52 -14.05 -12.95
CA GLN A 418 -5.88 -15.45 -12.71
C GLN A 418 -7.27 -15.55 -12.07
N ARG A 419 -8.12 -16.42 -12.62
CA ARG A 419 -9.45 -16.68 -12.08
C ARG A 419 -9.41 -17.77 -11.01
N PHE A 420 -10.00 -17.49 -9.84
CA PHE A 420 -10.27 -18.45 -8.78
C PHE A 420 -11.74 -18.86 -8.77
N TRP A 421 -12.04 -20.01 -8.16
CA TRP A 421 -13.39 -20.58 -8.16
C TRP A 421 -14.45 -19.64 -7.58
N TYR A 422 -14.09 -18.85 -6.56
CA TYR A 422 -15.00 -17.93 -5.90
C TYR A 422 -15.29 -16.70 -6.76
N HIS A 423 -14.43 -16.31 -7.71
CA HIS A 423 -14.69 -15.17 -8.61
C HIS A 423 -15.97 -15.33 -9.41
N LYS A 424 -16.43 -16.57 -9.64
CA LYS A 424 -17.75 -16.85 -10.24
C LYS A 424 -18.89 -16.11 -9.52
N TYR A 425 -18.74 -15.85 -8.22
CA TYR A 425 -19.73 -15.18 -7.37
C TYR A 425 -19.36 -13.75 -6.99
N GLN A 426 -18.30 -13.17 -7.57
CA GLN A 426 -17.82 -11.85 -7.16
C GLN A 426 -18.86 -10.75 -7.33
N HIS A 427 -19.66 -10.82 -8.39
CA HIS A 427 -20.78 -9.92 -8.62
C HIS A 427 -21.86 -9.95 -7.52
N LEU A 428 -21.87 -10.97 -6.66
CA LEU A 428 -22.77 -11.09 -5.50
C LEU A 428 -22.10 -10.65 -4.19
N TYR A 429 -20.88 -11.09 -3.92
CA TYR A 429 -20.22 -10.77 -2.65
C TYR A 429 -19.54 -9.39 -2.64
N ILE A 430 -19.33 -8.76 -3.81
CA ILE A 430 -18.62 -7.48 -3.93
C ILE A 430 -19.27 -6.39 -3.08
N TRP A 431 -20.61 -6.37 -2.98
CA TRP A 431 -21.35 -5.39 -2.22
C TRP A 431 -21.03 -5.42 -0.72
N ILE A 432 -20.68 -6.61 -0.21
CA ILE A 432 -20.19 -6.77 1.15
C ILE A 432 -18.72 -6.34 1.23
N ILE A 433 -17.88 -6.72 0.25
CA ILE A 433 -16.47 -6.31 0.23
C ILE A 433 -16.31 -4.79 0.18
N TYR A 434 -17.19 -4.08 -0.54
CA TYR A 434 -17.17 -2.61 -0.62
C TYR A 434 -17.39 -1.91 0.72
N THR A 435 -17.94 -2.58 1.74
CA THR A 435 -17.99 -2.03 3.10
C THR A 435 -16.64 -2.04 3.81
N PHE A 436 -15.60 -2.65 3.21
CA PHE A 436 -14.27 -2.81 3.79
C PHE A 436 -13.16 -2.03 3.08
N VAL A 437 -13.46 -1.24 2.04
CA VAL A 437 -12.43 -0.53 1.26
C VAL A 437 -11.61 0.43 2.14
N ASN A 438 -12.24 1.21 3.02
CA ASN A 438 -11.47 2.07 3.91
C ASN A 438 -10.68 1.26 4.94
N PHE A 439 -11.20 0.11 5.40
CA PHE A 439 -10.44 -0.81 6.24
C PHE A 439 -9.15 -1.29 5.57
N THR A 440 -9.17 -1.54 4.26
CA THR A 440 -7.95 -1.94 3.54
C THR A 440 -6.98 -0.78 3.37
N ASP A 441 -7.47 0.43 3.10
CA ASP A 441 -6.60 1.62 3.02
C ASP A 441 -5.96 1.97 4.37
N VAL A 442 -6.66 1.62 5.47
CA VAL A 442 -6.15 1.82 6.83
C VAL A 442 -4.83 1.12 7.05
N PHE A 443 -4.81 -0.18 6.78
CA PHE A 443 -3.64 -1.03 7.01
C PHE A 443 -2.68 -0.97 5.81
N GLY A 444 -3.23 -0.79 4.61
CA GLY A 444 -2.50 -0.66 3.36
C GLY A 444 -1.62 0.57 3.27
N THR A 445 -1.90 1.66 4.01
CA THR A 445 -1.05 2.86 4.06
C THR A 445 0.42 2.56 4.34
N PHE A 446 0.70 1.63 5.27
CA PHE A 446 2.09 1.31 5.66
C PHE A 446 2.77 0.42 4.63
N ASP A 447 2.03 -0.55 4.09
CA ASP A 447 2.50 -1.39 3.00
C ASP A 447 2.81 -0.54 1.77
N GLU A 448 1.94 0.40 1.44
CA GLU A 448 2.11 1.36 0.35
C GLU A 448 3.43 2.11 0.45
N MET A 449 3.68 2.80 1.57
CA MET A 449 4.93 3.55 1.77
C MET A 449 6.19 2.69 1.54
N GLN A 450 6.11 1.37 1.77
CA GLN A 450 7.20 0.43 1.53
C GLN A 450 7.20 -0.17 0.10
N TRP A 451 6.03 -0.40 -0.48
CA TRP A 451 5.78 -1.09 -1.75
C TRP A 451 6.03 -0.19 -2.97
N PHE A 452 5.94 1.14 -2.79
CA PHE A 452 6.28 2.17 -3.80
C PHE A 452 7.73 2.16 -4.29
N SER A 453 8.60 1.31 -3.74
CA SER A 453 9.99 1.19 -4.18
C SER A 453 10.19 0.38 -5.47
N ASN A 454 9.14 -0.07 -6.16
CA ASN A 454 9.33 -0.99 -7.30
C ASN A 454 8.89 -0.46 -8.67
N PHE A 455 8.06 0.59 -8.77
CA PHE A 455 7.53 1.07 -10.06
C PHE A 455 7.85 2.54 -10.36
N PRO A 456 8.39 2.88 -11.55
CA PRO A 456 8.83 4.23 -11.90
C PRO A 456 7.76 5.32 -11.77
N CYS A 457 6.51 5.04 -12.15
CA CYS A 457 5.40 6.00 -12.12
C CYS A 457 4.79 6.22 -10.73
N ARG A 458 5.16 5.43 -9.72
CA ARG A 458 4.62 5.53 -8.34
C ARG A 458 5.68 5.95 -7.31
N ARG A 459 6.81 6.50 -7.78
CA ARG A 459 7.91 7.04 -6.95
C ARG A 459 7.54 8.40 -6.35
N GLY A 460 8.48 9.05 -5.68
CA GLY A 460 8.22 10.27 -4.91
C GLY A 460 8.82 10.29 -3.51
N TYR A 461 9.25 11.46 -3.11
CA TYR A 461 9.73 11.76 -1.77
C TYR A 461 8.58 11.78 -0.76
N VAL A 462 8.83 11.22 0.43
CA VAL A 462 7.90 11.32 1.55
C VAL A 462 8.62 11.90 2.75
N SER A 463 8.09 13.03 3.25
CA SER A 463 8.65 13.67 4.44
C SER A 463 8.40 12.83 5.68
N LYS A 464 9.48 12.52 6.42
CA LYS A 464 9.38 11.82 7.72
C LYS A 464 8.50 12.57 8.72
N LEU A 465 8.54 13.91 8.68
CA LEU A 465 7.69 14.74 9.52
C LEU A 465 6.21 14.60 9.14
N GLN A 466 5.90 14.57 7.84
CA GLN A 466 4.52 14.35 7.39
C GLN A 466 4.02 12.98 7.83
N VAL A 467 4.80 11.92 7.65
CA VAL A 467 4.44 10.56 8.13
C VAL A 467 4.19 10.54 9.63
N PHE A 468 5.06 11.20 10.41
CA PHE A 468 4.88 11.30 11.85
C PHE A 468 3.60 12.04 12.24
N LEU A 469 3.33 13.19 11.61
CA LEU A 469 2.09 13.95 11.83
C LEU A 469 0.84 13.15 11.46
N GLN A 470 0.90 12.37 10.38
CA GLN A 470 -0.19 11.48 9.97
C GLN A 470 -0.49 10.40 11.00
N ILE A 471 0.54 9.82 11.62
CA ILE A 471 0.36 8.86 12.71
C ILE A 471 -0.38 9.53 13.88
N ILE A 472 -0.02 10.76 14.24
CA ILE A 472 -0.70 11.51 15.30
C ILE A 472 -2.18 11.73 14.96
N VAL A 473 -2.49 12.20 13.74
CA VAL A 473 -3.87 12.45 13.30
C VAL A 473 -4.69 11.15 13.32
N LYS A 474 -4.12 10.02 12.87
CA LYS A 474 -4.77 8.70 12.93
C LYS A 474 -5.03 8.25 14.36
N LEU A 475 -4.06 8.43 15.26
CA LEU A 475 -4.24 8.11 16.68
C LEU A 475 -5.35 8.96 17.31
N LEU A 476 -5.42 10.24 16.98
CA LEU A 476 -6.50 11.13 17.42
C LEU A 476 -7.85 10.66 16.88
N TRP A 477 -7.94 10.33 15.58
CA TRP A 477 -9.17 9.81 15.00
C TRP A 477 -9.63 8.50 15.65
N ILE A 478 -8.73 7.53 15.87
CA ILE A 478 -9.08 6.26 16.55
C ILE A 478 -9.54 6.55 17.98
N SER A 479 -8.88 7.50 18.64
CA SER A 479 -9.24 7.93 19.99
C SER A 479 -10.65 8.51 20.04
N LEU A 480 -11.01 9.36 19.08
CA LEU A 480 -12.32 10.02 19.01
C LEU A 480 -13.43 9.11 18.52
N THR A 481 -13.16 8.24 17.55
CA THR A 481 -14.20 7.44 16.87
C THR A 481 -14.42 6.06 17.49
N LEU A 482 -13.46 5.54 18.25
CA LEU A 482 -13.54 4.21 18.86
C LEU A 482 -13.23 4.19 20.35
N ILE A 483 -12.07 4.71 20.79
CA ILE A 483 -11.63 4.56 22.20
C ILE A 483 -12.55 5.35 23.14
N TYR A 484 -12.78 6.63 22.87
CA TYR A 484 -13.62 7.48 23.71
C TYR A 484 -15.08 6.98 23.77
N PRO A 485 -15.75 6.66 22.64
CA PRO A 485 -17.06 6.03 22.70
C PRO A 485 -17.08 4.69 23.45
N SER A 486 -16.00 3.90 23.38
CA SER A 486 -15.90 2.63 24.13
C SER A 486 -15.91 2.83 25.63
N ILE A 487 -15.26 3.90 26.11
CA ILE A 487 -15.27 4.29 27.53
C ILE A 487 -16.67 4.77 27.95
N LYS A 488 -17.35 5.55 27.10
CA LYS A 488 -18.65 6.17 27.43
C LYS A 488 -19.86 5.25 27.28
N PHE A 489 -19.88 4.35 26.29
CA PHE A 489 -21.07 3.58 25.87
C PHE A 489 -20.89 2.06 25.89
N SER A 490 -19.78 1.54 26.43
CA SER A 490 -19.30 0.16 26.27
C SER A 490 -18.65 -0.12 24.92
N TYR A 491 -17.57 -0.90 24.97
CA TYR A 491 -16.80 -1.32 23.80
C TYR A 491 -17.66 -2.05 22.75
N LYS A 492 -18.71 -2.78 23.17
CA LYS A 492 -19.58 -3.51 22.22
C LYS A 492 -20.40 -2.57 21.34
N VAL A 493 -21.00 -1.54 21.95
CA VAL A 493 -21.80 -0.54 21.23
C VAL A 493 -20.89 0.30 20.37
N ALA A 494 -19.80 0.83 20.95
CA ALA A 494 -18.84 1.65 20.25
C ALA A 494 -18.23 0.95 19.04
N PHE A 495 -17.79 -0.31 19.19
CA PHE A 495 -17.25 -1.09 18.08
C PHE A 495 -18.30 -1.34 16.98
N GLY A 496 -19.54 -1.67 17.36
CA GLY A 496 -20.63 -1.86 16.39
C GLY A 496 -20.94 -0.59 15.60
N MET A 497 -21.01 0.57 16.26
CA MET A 497 -21.26 1.85 15.60
C MET A 497 -20.06 2.33 14.77
N TRP A 498 -18.85 2.11 15.26
CA TRP A 498 -17.63 2.39 14.51
C TRP A 498 -17.55 1.54 13.23
N PHE A 499 -17.96 0.27 13.30
CA PHE A 499 -18.05 -0.58 12.12
C PHE A 499 -19.07 -0.04 11.10
N VAL A 500 -20.28 0.34 11.55
CA VAL A 500 -21.30 0.93 10.67
C VAL A 500 -20.78 2.21 10.01
N TYR A 501 -20.15 3.09 10.78
CA TYR A 501 -19.53 4.31 10.27
C TYR A 501 -18.55 4.02 9.12
N ASN A 502 -17.59 3.11 9.34
CA ASN A 502 -16.60 2.75 8.32
C ASN A 502 -17.25 2.03 7.12
N ALA A 503 -18.27 1.21 7.34
CA ALA A 503 -19.01 0.53 6.28
C ALA A 503 -19.71 1.53 5.35
N VAL A 504 -20.44 2.51 5.90
CA VAL A 504 -21.13 3.55 5.13
C VAL A 504 -20.13 4.41 4.36
N HIS A 505 -19.03 4.80 5.00
CA HIS A 505 -17.97 5.59 4.39
C HIS A 505 -17.33 4.83 3.21
N SER A 506 -16.91 3.57 3.44
CA SER A 506 -16.29 2.72 2.41
C SER A 506 -17.21 2.48 1.23
N TYR A 507 -18.49 2.22 1.50
CA TYR A 507 -19.46 1.90 0.46
C TYR A 507 -19.70 3.09 -0.47
N ASN A 508 -19.82 4.31 0.07
CA ASN A 508 -19.93 5.52 -0.75
C ASN A 508 -18.69 5.71 -1.63
N TYR A 509 -17.50 5.61 -1.03
CA TYR A 509 -16.24 5.75 -1.75
C TYR A 509 -16.13 4.73 -2.89
N ALA A 510 -16.30 3.44 -2.59
CA ALA A 510 -16.19 2.35 -3.58
C ALA A 510 -17.18 2.49 -4.74
N LEU A 511 -18.43 2.86 -4.45
CA LEU A 511 -19.46 2.99 -5.48
C LEU A 511 -19.17 4.14 -6.45
N TYR A 512 -18.66 5.28 -5.98
CA TYR A 512 -18.39 6.39 -6.90
C TYR A 512 -17.24 6.07 -7.85
N PHE A 513 -16.13 5.49 -7.38
CA PHE A 513 -14.98 5.20 -8.25
C PHE A 513 -15.17 3.96 -9.14
N SER A 514 -15.87 2.91 -8.67
CA SER A 514 -16.02 1.66 -9.42
C SER A 514 -16.77 1.83 -10.74
N VAL A 515 -17.83 2.64 -10.76
CA VAL A 515 -18.67 2.85 -11.95
C VAL A 515 -18.01 3.68 -13.04
N ASN A 516 -16.90 4.35 -12.73
CA ASN A 516 -16.16 5.14 -13.70
C ASN A 516 -15.07 4.36 -14.42
N HIS A 517 -14.55 3.28 -13.82
CA HIS A 517 -13.39 2.55 -14.35
C HIS A 517 -13.65 1.08 -14.62
N TRP A 518 -14.55 0.44 -13.87
CA TRP A 518 -14.77 -1.01 -13.93
C TRP A 518 -16.16 -1.31 -14.47
N THR A 519 -16.43 -0.86 -15.68
CA THR A 519 -17.67 -1.14 -16.43
C THR A 519 -17.34 -1.92 -17.70
N LEU A 520 -18.35 -2.50 -18.36
CA LEU A 520 -18.13 -3.17 -19.65
C LEU A 520 -17.64 -2.21 -20.74
N GLU A 521 -17.92 -0.92 -20.57
CA GLU A 521 -17.66 0.09 -21.56
C GLU A 521 -16.30 0.77 -21.41
N ALA A 522 -15.75 0.80 -20.21
CA ALA A 522 -14.40 1.25 -19.92
C ALA A 522 -13.37 0.24 -20.41
N GLY A 523 -12.37 0.71 -21.14
CA GLY A 523 -11.24 -0.08 -21.61
C GLY A 523 -10.29 -0.47 -20.48
N VAL A 524 -9.48 -1.48 -20.76
CA VAL A 524 -8.33 -1.90 -19.96
C VAL A 524 -7.12 -2.05 -20.88
N VAL A 525 -5.92 -1.85 -20.34
CA VAL A 525 -4.67 -1.99 -21.08
C VAL A 525 -3.64 -2.77 -20.27
N ASP A 526 -2.61 -3.26 -20.95
CA ASP A 526 -1.54 -4.06 -20.36
C ASP A 526 -0.23 -3.88 -21.17
N ASN A 527 0.83 -4.54 -20.71
CA ASN A 527 2.15 -4.47 -21.31
C ASN A 527 2.30 -5.15 -22.69
N GLN A 528 1.24 -5.73 -23.28
CA GLN A 528 1.33 -6.33 -24.61
C GLN A 528 1.37 -5.28 -25.73
N ASN A 529 0.80 -4.10 -25.50
CA ASN A 529 0.69 -3.02 -26.49
C ASN A 529 1.48 -1.75 -26.12
N ILE A 530 2.68 -1.95 -25.55
CA ILE A 530 3.62 -0.89 -25.16
C ILE A 530 3.88 0.06 -26.35
N ASN A 531 3.77 1.38 -26.11
CA ASN A 531 3.99 2.47 -27.08
C ASN A 531 3.01 2.55 -28.26
N GLN A 532 2.04 1.66 -28.38
CA GLN A 532 1.04 1.74 -29.46
C GLN A 532 -0.18 2.59 -29.07
N THR A 533 -0.32 2.88 -27.77
CA THR A 533 -1.48 3.60 -27.24
C THR A 533 -1.10 5.02 -26.84
N ASN A 534 -1.83 6.00 -27.38
CA ASN A 534 -1.65 7.40 -26.99
C ASN A 534 -2.23 7.65 -25.60
N TRP A 535 -1.48 8.33 -24.75
CA TRP A 535 -1.86 8.57 -23.35
C TRP A 535 -3.21 9.29 -23.23
N GLY A 536 -3.45 10.37 -23.99
CA GLY A 536 -4.69 11.13 -23.89
C GLY A 536 -5.91 10.37 -24.42
N LYS A 537 -5.73 9.53 -25.46
CA LYS A 537 -6.79 8.65 -25.97
C LYS A 537 -7.18 7.60 -24.93
N LEU A 538 -6.17 7.02 -24.27
CA LEU A 538 -6.35 6.02 -23.21
C LEU A 538 -7.14 6.58 -22.03
N GLN A 539 -6.85 7.81 -21.58
CA GLN A 539 -7.62 8.45 -20.50
C GLN A 539 -9.12 8.51 -20.79
N ILE A 540 -9.51 8.72 -22.05
CA ILE A 540 -10.90 8.74 -22.50
C ILE A 540 -11.48 7.33 -22.58
N GLN A 541 -10.76 6.39 -23.20
CA GLN A 541 -11.28 5.03 -23.46
C GLN A 541 -11.42 4.20 -22.19
N ASN A 542 -10.55 4.43 -21.20
CA ASN A 542 -10.49 3.66 -19.96
C ASN A 542 -11.33 4.28 -18.82
N SER A 543 -12.14 5.28 -19.13
CA SER A 543 -13.01 5.96 -18.18
C SER A 543 -14.43 6.07 -18.76
N SER A 544 -15.43 6.06 -17.90
CA SER A 544 -16.83 6.27 -18.27
C SER A 544 -17.48 7.34 -17.40
N ASN A 545 -18.31 8.16 -18.01
CA ASN A 545 -19.16 9.12 -17.33
C ASN A 545 -20.53 8.50 -16.98
N PHE A 546 -21.26 9.07 -16.03
CA PHE A 546 -22.63 8.64 -15.70
C PHE A 546 -23.49 9.85 -15.34
N ALA A 547 -24.80 9.81 -15.63
CA ALA A 547 -25.74 10.86 -15.23
C ALA A 547 -25.19 12.30 -15.42
N VAL A 548 -24.57 12.54 -16.58
CA VAL A 548 -24.04 13.85 -16.95
C VAL A 548 -25.16 14.88 -16.93
N ASP A 549 -24.82 16.14 -16.70
CA ASP A 549 -25.76 17.25 -16.54
C ASP A 549 -26.67 17.20 -15.30
N SER A 550 -26.64 16.12 -14.50
CA SER A 550 -27.36 16.04 -13.23
C SER A 550 -26.70 16.92 -12.17
N PHE A 551 -27.45 17.91 -11.66
CA PHE A 551 -27.03 18.75 -10.54
C PHE A 551 -26.73 17.89 -9.30
N ILE A 552 -27.62 16.93 -8.99
CA ILE A 552 -27.48 16.06 -7.83
C ILE A 552 -26.18 15.26 -7.91
N TRP A 553 -25.95 14.53 -9.00
CA TRP A 553 -24.75 13.69 -9.10
C TRP A 553 -23.47 14.49 -9.21
N THR A 554 -23.48 15.64 -9.91
CA THR A 554 -22.32 16.53 -9.98
C THR A 554 -21.86 16.97 -8.59
N HIS A 555 -22.82 17.25 -7.69
CA HIS A 555 -22.48 17.73 -6.36
C HIS A 555 -22.35 16.65 -5.30
N LEU A 556 -23.07 15.54 -5.41
CA LEU A 556 -23.03 14.42 -4.47
C LEU A 556 -21.80 13.52 -4.66
N SER A 557 -21.35 13.36 -5.91
CA SER A 557 -20.18 12.53 -6.25
C SER A 557 -18.88 13.31 -6.32
N GLY A 558 -18.87 14.62 -6.05
CA GLY A 558 -17.67 15.44 -6.22
C GLY A 558 -17.21 15.54 -7.68
N GLY A 559 -18.15 15.50 -8.63
CA GLY A 559 -17.89 15.60 -10.07
C GLY A 559 -17.35 14.32 -10.74
N LEU A 560 -17.32 13.18 -10.04
CA LEU A 560 -16.96 11.88 -10.61
C LEU A 560 -17.91 11.42 -11.73
N ASN A 561 -19.08 12.06 -11.84
CA ASN A 561 -19.98 11.90 -12.99
C ASN A 561 -19.38 12.44 -14.33
N TYR A 562 -18.28 13.20 -14.27
CA TYR A 562 -17.45 13.69 -15.38
C TYR A 562 -16.00 13.14 -15.29
N GLN A 563 -15.84 11.83 -15.09
CA GLN A 563 -14.53 11.21 -14.92
C GLN A 563 -13.60 11.38 -16.13
N ILE A 564 -14.14 11.32 -17.35
CA ILE A 564 -13.32 11.48 -18.56
C ILE A 564 -12.65 12.87 -18.57
N GLU A 565 -13.43 13.91 -18.26
CA GLU A 565 -12.94 15.29 -18.14
C GLU A 565 -11.91 15.41 -17.03
N HIS A 566 -12.18 14.80 -15.88
CA HIS A 566 -11.30 14.81 -14.71
C HIS A 566 -9.92 14.19 -15.00
N HIS A 567 -9.88 13.03 -15.68
CA HIS A 567 -8.62 12.36 -16.03
C HIS A 567 -7.75 13.17 -17.00
N LEU A 568 -8.39 13.87 -17.95
CA LEU A 568 -7.67 14.75 -18.88
C LEU A 568 -7.22 16.06 -18.20
N PHE A 569 -8.00 16.57 -17.24
CA PHE A 569 -7.75 17.86 -16.59
C PHE A 569 -7.92 17.77 -15.06
N PRO A 570 -7.03 17.06 -14.33
CA PRO A 570 -7.21 16.84 -12.90
C PRO A 570 -7.17 18.13 -12.07
N GLN A 571 -6.48 19.18 -12.55
CA GLN A 571 -6.43 20.50 -11.89
C GLN A 571 -7.70 21.34 -12.07
N PHE A 572 -8.70 20.86 -12.81
CA PHE A 572 -9.93 21.58 -13.05
C PHE A 572 -10.90 21.33 -11.90
N ALA A 573 -11.43 22.39 -11.28
CA ALA A 573 -12.42 22.29 -10.22
C ALA A 573 -13.59 21.38 -10.64
N HIS A 574 -13.95 20.39 -9.83
CA HIS A 574 -14.93 19.37 -10.26
C HIS A 574 -16.28 19.98 -10.64
N THR A 575 -16.67 21.07 -9.96
CA THR A 575 -17.89 21.84 -10.24
C THR A 575 -17.92 22.52 -11.61
N ARG A 576 -16.81 22.57 -12.33
CA ARG A 576 -16.68 23.21 -13.65
C ARG A 576 -16.42 22.20 -14.78
N LEU A 577 -16.25 20.91 -14.50
CA LEU A 577 -15.94 19.88 -15.52
C LEU A 577 -16.95 19.85 -16.66
N LYS A 578 -18.23 20.13 -16.38
CA LYS A 578 -19.29 20.30 -17.39
C LYS A 578 -18.92 21.29 -18.50
N GLU A 579 -18.16 22.35 -18.20
CA GLU A 579 -17.83 23.40 -19.16
C GLU A 579 -16.87 22.93 -20.27
N ILE A 580 -16.09 21.88 -20.02
CA ILE A 580 -15.11 21.32 -20.96
C ILE A 580 -15.59 20.03 -21.63
N LYS A 581 -16.66 19.41 -21.13
CA LYS A 581 -17.27 18.18 -21.65
C LYS A 581 -17.44 18.17 -23.17
N ASN A 582 -18.16 19.16 -23.71
CA ASN A 582 -18.49 19.20 -25.15
C ASN A 582 -17.23 19.31 -26.02
N THR A 583 -16.20 20.03 -25.56
CA THR A 583 -14.93 20.16 -26.28
C THR A 583 -14.23 18.80 -26.38
N ILE A 584 -14.17 18.06 -25.28
CA ILE A 584 -13.57 16.72 -25.24
C ILE A 584 -14.36 15.73 -26.10
N GLN A 585 -15.70 15.75 -25.99
CA GLN A 585 -16.57 14.85 -26.76
C GLN A 585 -16.43 15.05 -28.27
N VAL A 586 -16.36 16.30 -28.74
CA VAL A 586 -16.15 16.61 -30.17
C VAL A 586 -14.79 16.10 -30.64
N LYS A 587 -13.73 16.30 -29.86
CA LYS A 587 -12.38 15.84 -30.19
C LYS A 587 -12.26 14.32 -30.20
N ALA A 588 -12.89 13.65 -29.23
CA ALA A 588 -12.97 12.19 -29.21
C ALA A 588 -13.66 11.65 -30.47
N LYS A 589 -14.78 12.27 -30.87
CA LYS A 589 -15.49 11.91 -32.11
C LYS A 589 -14.63 12.12 -33.36
N GLN A 590 -13.91 13.25 -33.46
CA GLN A 590 -13.00 13.54 -34.58
C GLN A 590 -11.86 12.53 -34.68
N ALA A 591 -11.35 12.05 -33.54
CA ALA A 591 -10.28 11.06 -33.48
C ALA A 591 -10.79 9.60 -33.53
N ASN A 592 -12.08 9.38 -33.74
CA ASN A 592 -12.72 8.05 -33.74
C ASN A 592 -12.48 7.25 -32.45
N ILE A 593 -12.55 7.93 -31.31
CA ILE A 593 -12.37 7.35 -29.98
C ILE A 593 -13.72 7.24 -29.28
N LYS A 594 -13.95 6.11 -28.62
CA LYS A 594 -15.14 5.90 -27.79
C LYS A 594 -15.11 6.82 -26.57
N TYR A 595 -15.99 7.82 -26.56
CA TYR A 595 -16.36 8.60 -25.38
C TYR A 595 -17.69 8.05 -24.87
N PHE A 596 -17.75 7.55 -23.63
CA PHE A 596 -18.92 6.82 -23.13
C PHE A 596 -19.54 7.48 -21.89
N GLU A 597 -20.86 7.63 -21.91
CA GLU A 597 -21.66 8.26 -20.86
C GLU A 597 -22.93 7.43 -20.59
N PHE A 598 -23.11 6.98 -19.34
CA PHE A 598 -24.33 6.30 -18.90
C PHE A 598 -25.47 7.30 -18.66
N PRO A 599 -26.73 6.96 -19.00
CA PRO A 599 -27.89 7.82 -18.73
C PRO A 599 -28.11 8.06 -17.22
N SER A 600 -27.84 7.06 -16.39
CA SER A 600 -28.01 7.13 -14.94
C SER A 600 -26.87 6.44 -14.18
N PHE A 601 -26.76 6.75 -12.89
CA PHE A 601 -25.85 6.03 -11.99
C PHE A 601 -26.21 4.54 -11.86
N LEU A 602 -27.51 4.21 -11.92
CA LEU A 602 -27.98 2.82 -11.86
C LEU A 602 -27.53 2.02 -13.09
N ASP A 603 -27.57 2.61 -14.28
CA ASP A 603 -27.09 1.96 -15.50
C ASP A 603 -25.59 1.63 -15.40
N ALA A 604 -24.81 2.57 -14.83
CA ALA A 604 -23.39 2.38 -14.59
C ALA A 604 -23.12 1.24 -13.58
N LEU A 605 -23.90 1.17 -12.49
CA LEU A 605 -23.84 0.06 -11.52
C LEU A 605 -24.23 -1.29 -12.14
N ILE A 606 -25.25 -1.31 -12.99
CA ILE A 606 -25.67 -2.53 -13.70
C ILE A 606 -24.54 -3.00 -14.62
N SER A 607 -23.86 -2.10 -15.33
CA SER A 607 -22.71 -2.45 -16.16
C SER A 607 -21.55 -2.99 -15.31
N HIS A 608 -21.22 -2.33 -14.20
CA HIS A 608 -20.20 -2.80 -13.26
C HIS A 608 -20.49 -4.23 -12.75
N TYR A 609 -21.73 -4.50 -12.32
CA TYR A 609 -22.17 -5.84 -11.92
C TYR A 609 -21.99 -6.87 -13.04
N ARG A 610 -22.34 -6.52 -14.29
CA ARG A 610 -22.20 -7.41 -15.44
C ARG A 610 -20.73 -7.69 -15.77
N LEU A 611 -19.86 -6.68 -15.72
CA LEU A 611 -18.42 -6.86 -15.88
C LEU A 611 -17.89 -7.88 -14.87
N LEU A 612 -18.19 -7.68 -13.58
CA LEU A 612 -17.77 -8.59 -12.52
C LEU A 612 -18.28 -10.02 -12.72
N LYS A 613 -19.51 -10.18 -13.23
CA LYS A 613 -20.08 -11.49 -13.55
C LYS A 613 -19.35 -12.17 -14.71
N ILE A 614 -19.02 -11.42 -15.77
CA ILE A 614 -18.28 -11.92 -16.95
C ILE A 614 -16.87 -12.31 -16.55
N LEU A 615 -16.12 -11.41 -15.90
CA LEU A 615 -14.79 -11.69 -15.38
C LEU A 615 -14.81 -12.82 -14.33
N GLY A 616 -15.92 -13.01 -13.63
CA GLY A 616 -16.07 -14.12 -12.69
C GLY A 616 -16.25 -15.48 -13.36
N SER A 617 -16.82 -15.50 -14.56
CA SER A 617 -17.33 -16.73 -15.20
C SER A 617 -16.50 -17.20 -16.38
N GLN A 618 -15.74 -16.32 -17.01
CA GLN A 618 -15.02 -16.58 -18.25
C GLN A 618 -13.56 -16.16 -18.11
N ASP A 619 -12.67 -16.94 -18.70
CA ASP A 619 -11.32 -16.50 -19.01
C ASP A 619 -11.41 -15.87 -20.40
N LEU A 620 -11.49 -14.54 -20.42
CA LEU A 620 -11.47 -13.76 -21.65
C LEU A 620 -10.03 -13.79 -22.18
N ILE A 621 -9.68 -14.84 -22.93
CA ILE A 621 -8.46 -14.94 -23.72
C ILE A 621 -8.86 -14.93 -25.20
#